data_AF-A0A438X971-F1
#
_entry.id   AF-A0A438X971-F1
#
_cell.length_a   1.000
_cell.length_b   1.000
_cell.length_c   1.000
_cell.angle_alpha   90.00
_cell.angle_beta   90.00
_cell.angle_gamma   90.00
#
_symmetry.space_group_name_H-M   'P 1'
#
loop_
_entity.id
_entity.type
_entity.pdbx_description
1 polymer ?
#
loop_
_entity_poly.entity_id
_entity_poly.type
_entity_poly.pdbx_seq_one_letter_code
_entity_poly.pdbx_strand_id
1 'polypeptide(L)'
;MRDFNNAQITRLKVRQNAVFEKLDLEFKDGLSAISGASGVGKSVLIASLLGAFGLKESNASNIEVELIAPFLDTEEYGIFREDNHEPLVISVIKKEKTRYFLNQTSLSKNTLKALLKGLIKRLSNDRFSQNELNDILMLSLLDGYIKNENKAFSPLLGTLEEKFTRLEKLEKERRLLEDKKRFQKDLEERLNFEKMKLERLDLKEDEYERLLEQKKLL
;
A
#
# COMPACT_ATOMS: atom_id res chain seq x y z
N MET A 1 -17.10 3.07 -2.75
CA MET A 1 -16.62 3.62 -1.47
C MET A 1 -16.95 2.56 -0.42
N ARG A 2 -15.97 1.97 0.28
CA ARG A 2 -16.28 0.97 1.32
C ARG A 2 -17.04 1.69 2.43
N ASP A 3 -18.20 1.18 2.80
CA ASP A 3 -19.03 1.79 3.84
C ASP A 3 -18.44 1.43 5.21
N PHE A 4 -17.51 2.26 5.68
CA PHE A 4 -16.84 2.07 6.97
C PHE A 4 -17.79 2.27 8.16
N ASN A 5 -19.02 2.76 7.91
CA ASN A 5 -20.02 3.11 8.93
C ASN A 5 -20.47 1.92 9.80
N ASN A 6 -20.14 0.68 9.43
CA ASN A 6 -20.55 -0.52 10.16
C ASN A 6 -19.39 -1.22 10.88
N ALA A 7 -18.21 -0.59 11.00
CA ALA A 7 -17.11 -1.14 11.78
C ALA A 7 -17.03 -0.53 13.19
N GLN A 8 -16.84 -1.39 14.19
CA GLN A 8 -16.81 -0.99 15.59
C GLN A 8 -15.83 -1.85 16.38
N ILE A 9 -14.98 -1.23 17.21
CA ILE A 9 -14.26 -1.93 18.27
C ILE A 9 -15.24 -2.14 19.42
N THR A 10 -15.44 -3.38 19.86
CA THR A 10 -16.38 -3.73 20.95
C THR A 10 -15.66 -3.95 22.27
N ARG A 11 -14.41 -4.41 22.25
CA ARG A 11 -13.67 -4.71 23.47
C ARG A 11 -12.15 -4.57 23.29
N LEU A 12 -11.46 -4.14 24.34
CA LEU A 12 -10.00 -4.12 24.44
C LEU A 12 -9.56 -4.77 25.75
N LYS A 13 -8.75 -5.81 25.66
CA LYS A 13 -8.06 -6.42 26.80
C LYS A 13 -6.57 -6.16 26.67
N VAL A 14 -5.94 -5.74 27.76
CA VAL A 14 -4.49 -5.53 27.82
C VAL A 14 -3.95 -6.23 29.05
N ARG A 15 -2.86 -6.98 28.90
CA ARG A 15 -2.19 -7.65 30.02
C ARG A 15 -0.72 -7.28 30.04
N GLN A 16 -0.24 -6.99 31.25
CA GLN A 16 1.16 -6.72 31.58
C GLN A 16 1.80 -5.67 30.67
N ASN A 17 1.48 -4.41 30.92
CA ASN A 17 2.26 -3.27 30.44
C ASN A 17 2.72 -2.40 31.61
N ALA A 18 3.38 -1.27 31.31
CA ALA A 18 3.95 -0.38 32.32
C ALA A 18 2.93 0.26 33.29
N VAL A 19 1.64 0.25 32.96
CA VAL A 19 0.57 0.89 33.76
C VAL A 19 -0.49 -0.11 34.21
N PHE A 20 -0.82 -1.09 33.37
CA PHE A 20 -1.90 -2.04 33.59
C PHE A 20 -1.34 -3.46 33.72
N GLU A 21 -1.56 -4.08 34.88
CA GLU A 21 -1.36 -5.53 35.03
C GLU A 21 -2.42 -6.30 34.23
N LYS A 22 -3.69 -5.88 34.38
CA LYS A 22 -4.83 -6.37 33.63
C LYS A 22 -5.82 -5.23 33.39
N LEU A 23 -6.23 -5.07 32.14
CA LEU A 23 -7.26 -4.13 31.71
C LEU A 23 -8.26 -4.86 30.83
N ASP A 24 -9.54 -4.56 31.02
CA ASP A 24 -10.64 -5.08 30.22
C ASP A 24 -11.68 -3.97 30.05
N LEU A 25 -11.82 -3.48 28.83
CA LEU A 25 -12.71 -2.37 28.48
C LEU A 25 -13.67 -2.80 27.38
N GLU A 26 -14.96 -2.52 27.60
CA GLU A 26 -16.00 -2.67 26.59
C GLU A 26 -16.34 -1.29 26.02
N PHE A 27 -16.48 -1.23 24.70
CA PHE A 27 -16.82 -0.02 23.96
C PHE A 27 -18.23 -0.16 23.42
N LYS A 28 -18.98 0.93 23.52
CA LYS A 28 -20.28 1.10 22.86
C LYS A 28 -20.10 1.89 21.58
N ASP A 29 -21.11 1.82 20.73
CA ASP A 29 -21.12 2.58 19.50
C ASP A 29 -21.13 4.09 19.79
N GLY A 30 -20.54 4.86 18.88
CA GLY A 30 -20.39 6.31 18.99
C GLY A 30 -19.15 6.75 19.79
N LEU A 31 -19.34 7.79 20.62
CA LEU A 31 -18.23 8.49 21.27
C LEU A 31 -17.87 7.86 22.62
N SER A 32 -16.62 7.38 22.72
CA SER A 32 -16.01 6.98 23.99
C SER A 32 -15.06 8.07 24.50
N ALA A 33 -15.33 8.63 25.68
CA ALA A 33 -14.51 9.67 26.31
C ALA A 33 -13.66 9.09 27.46
N ILE A 34 -12.34 9.24 27.39
CA ILE A 34 -11.40 8.79 28.43
C ILE A 34 -10.85 10.01 29.20
N SER A 35 -11.34 10.22 30.41
CA SER A 35 -10.93 11.33 31.30
C SER A 35 -9.98 10.87 32.41
N GLY A 36 -9.43 11.81 33.19
CA GLY A 36 -8.40 11.55 34.21
C GLY A 36 -7.22 12.53 34.13
N ALA A 37 -6.42 12.61 35.21
CA ALA A 37 -5.26 13.50 35.29
C ALA A 37 -4.18 13.15 34.25
N SER A 38 -3.24 14.06 34.02
CA SER A 38 -2.07 13.75 33.18
C SER A 38 -1.23 12.64 33.84
N GLY A 39 -0.70 11.71 33.05
CA GLY A 39 0.14 10.61 33.55
C GLY A 39 -0.59 9.36 34.01
N VAL A 40 -1.93 9.34 34.09
CA VAL A 40 -2.70 8.17 34.55
C VAL A 40 -2.75 6.98 33.58
N GLY A 41 -2.04 7.08 32.44
CA GLY A 41 -1.95 5.98 31.47
C GLY A 41 -2.82 6.09 30.22
N LYS A 42 -3.52 7.20 29.97
CA LYS A 42 -4.32 7.38 28.74
C LYS A 42 -3.51 7.17 27.46
N SER A 43 -2.32 7.75 27.38
CA SER A 43 -1.44 7.58 26.21
C SER A 43 -0.92 6.15 26.08
N VAL A 44 -0.76 5.43 27.20
CA VAL A 44 -0.36 4.02 27.22
C VAL A 44 -1.51 3.14 26.70
N LEU A 45 -2.75 3.43 27.10
CA LEU A 45 -3.94 2.77 26.58
C LEU A 45 -4.08 2.94 25.06
N ILE A 46 -3.96 4.17 24.57
CA ILE A 46 -3.99 4.46 23.13
C ILE A 46 -2.83 3.76 22.40
N ALA A 47 -1.63 3.73 22.99
CA ALA A 47 -0.51 3.00 22.42
C ALA A 47 -0.75 1.48 22.35
N SER A 48 -1.44 0.89 23.34
CA SER A 48 -1.84 -0.52 23.29
C SER A 48 -2.81 -0.78 22.15
N LEU A 49 -3.82 0.08 21.98
CA LEU A 49 -4.75 -0.03 20.86
C LEU A 49 -4.03 0.07 19.51
N LEU A 50 -3.17 1.07 19.32
CA LEU A 50 -2.39 1.21 18.08
C LEU A 50 -1.42 0.03 17.85
N GLY A 51 -0.89 -0.55 18.93
CA GLY A 51 -0.07 -1.75 18.90
C GLY A 51 -0.83 -2.97 18.37
N ALA A 52 -2.10 -3.12 18.75
CA ALA A 52 -2.97 -4.19 18.26
C ALA A 52 -3.13 -4.16 16.72
N PHE A 53 -3.31 -2.96 16.16
CA PHE A 53 -3.49 -2.76 14.71
C PHE A 53 -2.16 -2.67 13.93
N GLY A 54 -1.02 -2.96 14.57
CA GLY A 54 0.30 -2.91 13.94
C GLY A 54 0.77 -1.51 13.53
N LEU A 55 0.12 -0.45 14.04
CA LEU A 55 0.46 0.95 13.76
C LEU A 55 1.62 1.45 14.64
N LYS A 56 1.80 0.85 15.82
CA LYS A 56 2.95 1.03 16.71
C LYS A 56 3.51 -0.31 17.16
N GLU A 57 4.69 -0.29 17.77
CA GLU A 57 5.20 -1.46 18.49
C GLU A 57 4.30 -1.78 19.69
N SER A 58 4.12 -3.07 19.96
CA SER A 58 3.33 -3.50 21.12
C SER A 58 4.01 -3.07 22.42
N ASN A 59 3.23 -2.46 23.31
CA ASN A 59 3.67 -1.99 24.62
C ASN A 59 3.29 -2.93 25.77
N ALA A 60 2.62 -4.05 25.48
CA ALA A 60 2.13 -5.02 26.47
C ALA A 60 2.52 -6.46 26.08
N SER A 61 2.51 -7.39 27.04
CA SER A 61 2.79 -8.80 26.76
C SER A 61 1.66 -9.46 25.97
N ASN A 62 0.42 -9.06 26.22
CA ASN A 62 -0.75 -9.50 25.47
C ASN A 62 -1.74 -8.33 25.30
N ILE A 63 -2.25 -8.20 24.08
CA ILE A 63 -3.32 -7.25 23.72
C ILE A 63 -4.33 -8.02 22.89
N GLU A 64 -5.60 -7.95 23.25
CA GLU A 64 -6.71 -8.52 22.48
C GLU A 64 -7.71 -7.41 22.17
N VAL A 65 -8.11 -7.31 20.91
CA VAL A 65 -9.14 -6.37 20.46
C VAL A 65 -10.22 -7.16 19.75
N GLU A 66 -11.44 -7.03 20.22
CA GLU A 66 -12.63 -7.54 19.56
C GLU A 66 -13.24 -6.40 18.74
N LEU A 67 -13.52 -6.67 17.46
CA LEU A 67 -14.14 -5.69 16.56
C LEU A 67 -15.12 -6.37 15.60
N ILE A 68 -16.15 -5.63 15.20
CA ILE A 68 -17.05 -6.00 14.10
C ILE A 68 -16.61 -5.19 12.89
N ALA A 69 -16.37 -5.84 11.74
CA ALA A 69 -15.97 -5.17 10.50
C ALA A 69 -16.49 -5.97 9.28
N PRO A 70 -17.75 -5.74 8.85
CA PRO A 70 -18.41 -6.57 7.84
C PRO A 70 -17.71 -6.57 6.49
N PHE A 71 -17.13 -5.43 6.09
CA PHE A 71 -16.47 -5.25 4.81
C PHE A 71 -15.05 -5.84 4.73
N LEU A 72 -14.52 -6.38 5.83
CA LEU A 72 -13.16 -6.91 5.86
C LEU A 72 -13.13 -8.27 5.14
N ASP A 73 -12.38 -8.35 4.04
CA ASP A 73 -12.18 -9.62 3.34
C ASP A 73 -11.10 -10.42 4.07
N THR A 74 -11.53 -11.42 4.82
CA THR A 74 -10.65 -12.27 5.64
C THR A 74 -10.43 -13.65 5.01
N GLU A 75 -11.19 -14.00 3.97
CA GLU A 75 -11.14 -15.32 3.33
C GLU A 75 -9.83 -15.52 2.58
N GLU A 76 -9.26 -14.47 1.99
CA GLU A 76 -7.92 -14.47 1.37
C GLU A 76 -6.83 -14.94 2.35
N TYR A 77 -7.07 -14.79 3.66
CA TYR A 77 -6.15 -15.16 4.74
C TYR A 77 -6.53 -16.46 5.45
N GLY A 78 -7.49 -17.22 4.90
CA GLY A 78 -7.96 -18.49 5.46
C GLY A 78 -8.88 -18.34 6.69
N ILE A 79 -9.43 -17.13 6.91
CA ILE A 79 -10.33 -16.85 8.02
C ILE A 79 -11.73 -16.71 7.43
N PHE A 80 -12.50 -17.79 7.56
CA PHE A 80 -13.88 -17.87 7.12
C PHE A 80 -14.81 -17.43 8.26
N ARG A 81 -15.82 -16.63 7.92
CA ARG A 81 -16.85 -16.17 8.84
C ARG A 81 -18.19 -16.71 8.38
N GLU A 82 -19.04 -17.13 9.30
CA GLU A 82 -20.40 -17.57 8.96
C GLU A 82 -21.31 -16.37 8.68
N ASP A 83 -21.05 -15.25 9.37
CA ASP A 83 -21.72 -13.97 9.18
C ASP A 83 -20.68 -12.85 9.11
N ASN A 84 -20.88 -11.88 8.22
CA ASN A 84 -20.04 -10.69 8.15
C ASN A 84 -20.10 -9.84 9.44
N HIS A 85 -21.17 -9.97 10.22
CA HIS A 85 -21.29 -9.35 11.54
C HIS A 85 -20.63 -10.12 12.68
N GLU A 86 -20.02 -11.28 12.39
CA GLU A 86 -19.26 -12.04 13.38
C GLU A 86 -18.06 -11.22 13.90
N PRO A 87 -17.87 -11.12 15.23
CA PRO A 87 -16.73 -10.42 15.80
C PRO A 87 -15.39 -11.06 15.39
N LEU A 88 -14.49 -10.21 14.93
CA LEU A 88 -13.09 -10.53 14.69
C LEU A 88 -12.28 -10.23 15.94
N VAL A 89 -11.34 -11.12 16.27
CA VAL A 89 -10.45 -10.98 17.42
C VAL A 89 -9.01 -10.81 16.93
N ILE A 90 -8.46 -9.63 17.12
CA ILE A 90 -7.03 -9.36 16.94
C ILE A 90 -6.32 -9.71 18.25
N SER A 91 -5.32 -10.58 18.20
CA SER A 91 -4.47 -10.89 19.35
C SER A 91 -3.02 -10.57 19.05
N VAL A 92 -2.36 -9.86 19.96
CA VAL A 92 -0.93 -9.54 19.88
C VAL A 92 -0.23 -10.12 21.09
N ILE A 93 0.73 -10.99 20.86
CA ILE A 93 1.52 -11.64 21.91
C ILE A 93 2.97 -11.21 21.76
N LYS A 94 3.51 -10.57 22.80
CA LYS A 94 4.90 -10.13 22.88
C LYS A 94 5.64 -10.96 23.94
N LYS A 95 6.48 -11.88 23.46
CA LYS A 95 7.47 -12.60 24.26
C LYS A 95 8.87 -12.16 23.81
N GLU A 96 9.65 -13.06 23.20
CA GLU A 96 10.92 -12.71 22.53
C GLU A 96 10.70 -11.90 21.24
N LYS A 97 9.63 -12.23 20.51
CA LYS A 97 9.18 -11.54 19.30
C LYS A 97 7.69 -11.23 19.42
N THR A 98 7.27 -10.15 18.79
CA THR A 98 5.84 -9.79 18.68
C THR A 98 5.20 -10.64 17.58
N ARG A 99 4.14 -11.37 17.92
CA ARG A 99 3.33 -12.16 16.99
C ARG A 99 1.91 -11.61 16.94
N TYR A 100 1.33 -11.58 15.75
CA TYR A 100 0.01 -11.03 15.48
C TYR A 100 -0.91 -12.15 15.01
N PHE A 101 -2.14 -12.15 15.49
CA PHE A 101 -3.16 -13.12 15.13
C PHE A 101 -4.48 -12.41 14.85
N LEU A 102 -5.25 -12.96 13.92
CA LEU A 102 -6.65 -12.61 13.66
C LEU A 102 -7.47 -13.91 13.70
N ASN A 103 -8.47 -14.00 14.58
CA ASN A 103 -9.24 -15.24 14.82
C ASN A 103 -8.35 -16.48 14.92
N GLN A 104 -7.32 -16.41 15.77
CA GLN A 104 -6.30 -17.46 16.00
C GLN A 104 -5.35 -17.75 14.83
N THR A 105 -5.59 -17.19 13.65
CA THR A 105 -4.70 -17.31 12.49
C THR A 105 -3.53 -16.34 12.60
N SER A 106 -2.30 -16.85 12.53
CA SER A 106 -1.09 -16.02 12.63
C SER A 106 -0.88 -15.22 11.35
N LEU A 107 -0.72 -13.90 11.47
CA LEU A 107 -0.45 -12.99 10.36
C LEU A 107 0.86 -12.23 10.57
N SER A 108 1.51 -11.83 9.48
CA SER A 108 2.61 -10.87 9.56
C SER A 108 2.09 -9.49 9.95
N LYS A 109 2.93 -8.66 10.60
CA LYS A 109 2.57 -7.27 10.94
C LYS A 109 2.13 -6.47 9.71
N ASN A 110 2.80 -6.67 8.57
CA ASN A 110 2.50 -5.95 7.33
C ASN A 110 1.18 -6.41 6.73
N THR A 111 0.90 -7.72 6.74
CA THR A 111 -0.36 -8.30 6.28
C THR A 111 -1.52 -7.79 7.12
N LEU A 112 -1.40 -7.83 8.45
CA LEU A 112 -2.43 -7.32 9.36
C LEU A 112 -2.69 -5.83 9.12
N LYS A 113 -1.63 -5.02 8.98
CA LYS A 113 -1.75 -3.58 8.72
C LYS A 113 -2.39 -3.27 7.37
N ALA A 114 -2.13 -4.08 6.35
CA ALA A 114 -2.74 -3.94 5.03
C ALA A 114 -4.23 -4.32 5.06
N LEU A 115 -4.56 -5.43 5.73
CA LEU A 115 -5.94 -5.90 5.92
C LEU A 115 -6.79 -4.85 6.66
N LEU A 116 -6.27 -4.33 7.78
CA LEU A 116 -6.97 -3.37 8.64
C LEU A 116 -6.83 -1.91 8.18
N LYS A 117 -6.31 -1.68 6.96
CA LYS A 117 -6.05 -0.33 6.45
C LYS A 117 -7.36 0.46 6.36
N GLY A 118 -7.37 1.65 6.99
CA GLY A 118 -8.51 2.56 6.97
C GLY A 118 -9.51 2.36 8.11
N LEU A 119 -9.40 1.30 8.92
CA LEU A 119 -10.25 1.10 10.11
C LEU A 119 -9.93 2.09 11.24
N ILE A 120 -8.65 2.39 11.44
CA ILE A 120 -8.21 3.36 12.43
C ILE A 120 -7.68 4.60 11.72
N LYS A 121 -8.20 5.76 12.14
CA LYS A 121 -7.62 7.08 11.90
C LYS A 121 -7.32 7.72 13.24
N ARG A 122 -6.10 8.21 13.42
CA ARG A 122 -5.61 8.83 14.65
C ARG A 122 -5.28 10.30 14.38
N LEU A 123 -6.09 11.16 14.95
CA LEU A 123 -5.80 12.59 15.02
C LEU A 123 -5.05 12.87 16.32
N SER A 124 -3.79 13.28 16.20
CA SER A 124 -3.00 13.76 17.33
C SER A 124 -2.13 14.95 16.93
N ASN A 125 -1.51 15.59 17.92
CA ASN A 125 -0.56 16.69 17.69
C ASN A 125 0.90 16.20 17.67
N ASP A 126 1.13 14.87 17.57
CA ASP A 126 2.47 14.30 17.51
C ASP A 126 2.98 14.22 16.06
N ARG A 127 4.30 14.16 15.88
CA ARG A 127 4.92 14.08 14.53
C ARG A 127 4.45 12.87 13.72
N PHE A 128 3.95 11.81 14.38
CA PHE A 128 3.44 10.61 13.72
C PHE A 128 2.09 10.88 13.01
N SER A 129 1.23 11.71 13.60
CA SER A 129 -0.03 12.14 12.98
C SER A 129 0.12 13.07 11.77
N GLN A 130 1.30 13.66 11.52
CA GLN A 130 1.50 14.53 10.34
C GLN A 130 1.40 13.76 9.02
N ASN A 131 1.69 12.45 9.02
CA ASN A 131 1.50 11.60 7.84
C ASN A 131 0.05 11.12 7.67
N GLU A 132 -0.79 11.26 8.70
CA GLU A 132 -2.20 10.85 8.63
C GLU A 132 -3.06 11.92 7.94
N LEU A 133 -2.73 13.21 8.12
CA LEU A 133 -3.27 14.32 7.33
C LEU A 133 -2.38 14.58 6.11
N ASN A 134 -2.15 13.56 5.30
CA ASN A 134 -1.42 13.77 4.04
C ASN A 134 -2.28 14.52 3.02
N ASP A 135 -1.63 15.11 2.01
CA ASP A 135 -2.27 15.92 0.97
C ASP A 135 -3.42 15.16 0.29
N ILE A 136 -3.25 13.85 0.08
CA ILE A 136 -4.26 12.98 -0.53
C ILE A 136 -5.53 12.92 0.34
N LEU A 137 -5.39 12.70 1.65
CA LEU A 137 -6.52 12.66 2.56
C LEU A 137 -7.19 14.04 2.63
N MET A 138 -6.42 15.12 2.73
CA MET A 138 -6.97 16.47 2.78
C MET A 138 -7.76 16.81 1.53
N LEU A 139 -7.24 16.52 0.34
CA LEU A 139 -7.95 16.69 -0.93
C LEU A 139 -9.21 15.84 -0.96
N SER A 140 -9.15 14.58 -0.53
CA SER A 140 -10.33 13.70 -0.50
C SER A 140 -11.43 14.21 0.44
N LEU A 141 -11.05 14.83 1.57
CA LEU A 141 -11.99 15.44 2.52
C LEU A 141 -12.64 16.69 1.91
N LEU A 142 -11.83 17.54 1.27
CA LEU A 142 -12.33 18.74 0.60
C LEU A 142 -13.25 18.38 -0.56
N ASP A 143 -12.87 17.43 -1.41
CA ASP A 143 -13.70 16.92 -2.49
C ASP A 143 -15.01 16.34 -1.96
N GLY A 144 -14.95 15.58 -0.87
CA GLY A 144 -16.14 15.04 -0.19
C GLY A 144 -17.07 16.14 0.32
N TYR A 145 -16.51 17.18 0.93
CA TYR A 145 -17.27 18.34 1.39
C TYR A 145 -17.95 19.07 0.23
N ILE A 146 -17.23 19.38 -0.84
CA ILE A 146 -17.77 20.06 -2.02
C ILE A 146 -18.83 19.20 -2.71
N LYS A 147 -18.65 17.86 -2.77
CA LYS A 147 -19.69 16.96 -3.31
C LYS A 147 -21.00 17.03 -2.53
N ASN A 148 -20.93 17.22 -1.21
CA ASN A 148 -22.11 17.33 -0.36
C ASN A 148 -22.84 18.67 -0.59
N GLU A 149 -22.08 19.76 -0.68
CA GLU A 149 -22.63 21.11 -0.92
C GLU A 149 -23.11 21.31 -2.38
N ASN A 150 -22.39 20.75 -3.35
CA ASN A 150 -22.63 20.92 -4.78
C ASN A 150 -22.54 19.60 -5.52
N LYS A 151 -23.71 19.01 -5.82
CA LYS A 151 -23.80 17.74 -6.57
C LYS A 151 -23.22 17.81 -8.00
N ALA A 152 -23.14 19.00 -8.61
CA ALA A 152 -22.54 19.17 -9.94
C ALA A 152 -21.00 19.03 -9.93
N PHE A 153 -20.37 19.04 -8.75
CA PHE A 153 -18.94 18.81 -8.62
C PHE A 153 -18.54 17.36 -8.89
N SER A 154 -19.38 16.38 -8.56
CA SER A 154 -19.07 14.95 -8.78
C SER A 154 -18.78 14.60 -10.25
N PRO A 155 -19.60 15.00 -11.25
CA PRO A 155 -19.29 14.74 -12.65
C PRO A 155 -18.07 15.53 -13.16
N LEU A 156 -17.83 16.75 -12.63
CA LEU A 156 -16.66 17.55 -12.97
C LEU A 156 -15.36 16.85 -12.53
N LEU A 157 -15.33 16.38 -11.28
CA LEU A 157 -14.19 15.65 -10.72
C LEU A 157 -13.93 14.36 -11.49
N GLY A 158 -14.98 13.59 -11.83
CA GLY A 158 -14.83 12.39 -12.65
C GLY A 158 -14.25 12.68 -14.04
N THR A 159 -14.67 13.78 -14.67
CA THR A 159 -14.12 14.22 -15.97
C THR A 159 -12.64 14.60 -15.85
N LEU A 160 -12.24 15.25 -14.75
CA LEU A 160 -10.86 15.61 -14.48
C LEU A 160 -10.00 14.35 -14.30
N GLU A 161 -10.44 13.40 -13.46
CA GLU A 161 -9.75 12.13 -13.20
C GLU A 161 -9.54 11.33 -14.49
N GLU A 162 -10.56 11.24 -15.35
CA GLU A 162 -10.48 10.54 -16.63
C GLU A 162 -9.46 11.21 -17.57
N LYS A 163 -9.56 12.54 -17.74
CA LYS A 163 -8.64 13.31 -18.61
C LYS A 163 -7.20 13.21 -18.12
N PHE A 164 -6.98 13.30 -16.82
CA PHE A 164 -5.66 13.20 -16.22
C PHE A 164 -5.07 11.79 -16.39
N THR A 165 -5.84 10.75 -16.11
CA THR A 165 -5.42 9.36 -16.33
C THR A 165 -5.07 9.09 -17.80
N ARG A 166 -5.85 9.67 -18.73
CA ARG A 166 -5.57 9.57 -20.16
C ARG A 166 -4.27 10.29 -20.53
N LEU A 167 -4.02 11.49 -19.99
CA LEU A 167 -2.78 12.22 -20.21
C LEU A 167 -1.57 11.41 -19.75
N GLU A 168 -1.58 10.86 -18.53
CA GLU A 168 -0.48 10.04 -18.01
C GLU A 168 -0.19 8.81 -18.89
N LYS A 169 -1.23 8.15 -19.42
CA LYS A 169 -1.06 7.03 -20.35
C LYS A 169 -0.40 7.47 -21.66
N LEU A 170 -0.87 8.57 -22.25
CA LEU A 170 -0.32 9.12 -23.48
C LEU A 170 1.13 9.57 -23.30
N GLU A 171 1.48 10.15 -22.15
CA GLU A 171 2.86 10.53 -21.84
C GLU A 171 3.79 9.31 -21.74
N LYS A 172 3.33 8.22 -21.10
CA LYS A 172 4.09 6.96 -21.04
C LYS A 172 4.28 6.35 -22.43
N GLU A 173 3.23 6.33 -23.24
CA GLU A 173 3.29 5.82 -24.61
C GLU A 173 4.23 6.65 -25.48
N ARG A 174 4.16 7.99 -25.36
CA ARG A 174 5.05 8.90 -26.08
C ARG A 174 6.52 8.65 -25.74
N ARG A 175 6.85 8.48 -24.46
CA ARG A 175 8.22 8.15 -24.03
C ARG A 175 8.69 6.83 -24.64
N LEU A 176 7.85 5.81 -24.61
CA LEU A 176 8.19 4.50 -25.18
C LEU A 176 8.40 4.56 -26.71
N LEU A 177 7.63 5.36 -27.42
CA LEU A 177 7.81 5.60 -28.85
C LEU A 177 9.08 6.41 -29.16
N GLU A 178 9.41 7.41 -28.33
CA GLU A 178 10.66 8.16 -28.45
C GLU A 178 11.88 7.25 -28.26
N ASP A 179 11.85 6.36 -27.28
CA ASP A 179 12.91 5.38 -27.04
C ASP A 179 13.05 4.38 -28.20
N LYS A 180 11.93 3.86 -28.72
CA LYS A 180 11.93 3.00 -29.92
C LYS A 180 12.51 3.71 -31.14
N LYS A 181 12.16 4.98 -31.34
CA LYS A 181 12.68 5.78 -32.46
C LYS A 181 14.18 5.99 -32.34
N ARG A 182 14.71 6.26 -31.13
CA ARG A 182 16.16 6.34 -30.88
C ARG A 182 16.85 5.02 -31.19
N PHE A 183 16.29 3.91 -30.74
CA PHE A 183 16.84 2.57 -30.99
C PHE A 183 16.87 2.22 -32.48
N GLN A 184 15.78 2.50 -33.22
CA GLN A 184 15.75 2.31 -34.67
C GLN A 184 16.83 3.12 -35.39
N LYS A 185 17.00 4.38 -35.01
CA LYS A 185 18.01 5.25 -35.62
C LYS A 185 19.44 4.72 -35.39
N ASP A 186 19.75 4.25 -34.19
CA ASP A 186 21.04 3.61 -33.89
C ASP A 186 21.26 2.34 -34.73
N LEU A 187 20.22 1.52 -34.88
CA LEU A 187 20.27 0.32 -35.72
C LEU A 187 20.51 0.66 -37.20
N GLU A 188 19.82 1.67 -37.74
CA GLU A 188 20.02 2.16 -39.11
C GLU A 188 21.44 2.68 -39.33
N GLU A 189 21.97 3.47 -38.41
CA GLU A 189 23.35 3.98 -38.47
C GLU A 189 24.38 2.83 -38.48
N ARG A 190 24.18 1.81 -37.62
CA ARG A 190 25.05 0.62 -37.58
C ARG A 190 24.95 -0.20 -38.86
N LEU A 191 23.75 -0.41 -39.40
CA LEU A 191 23.54 -1.19 -40.62
C LEU A 191 24.18 -0.50 -41.82
N ASN A 192 24.01 0.82 -41.94
CA ASN A 192 24.63 1.63 -42.99
C ASN A 192 26.15 1.61 -42.90
N PHE A 193 26.71 1.64 -41.69
CA PHE A 193 28.15 1.54 -41.48
C PHE A 193 28.70 0.17 -41.92
N GLU A 194 28.05 -0.93 -41.55
CA GLU A 194 28.46 -2.28 -41.99
C GLU A 194 28.30 -2.46 -43.51
N LYS A 195 27.20 -1.94 -44.09
CA LYS A 195 27.01 -1.94 -45.55
C LYS A 195 28.14 -1.20 -46.25
N MET A 196 28.51 -0.01 -45.77
CA MET A 196 29.62 0.77 -46.33
C MET A 196 30.96 0.02 -46.22
N LYS A 197 31.20 -0.74 -45.15
CA LYS A 197 32.41 -1.60 -45.06
C LYS A 197 32.41 -2.69 -46.13
N LEU A 198 31.28 -3.38 -46.31
CA LEU A 198 31.14 -4.43 -47.31
C LEU A 198 31.32 -3.88 -48.73
N GLU A 199 30.70 -2.75 -49.04
CA GLU A 199 30.86 -2.07 -50.34
C GLU A 199 32.31 -1.63 -50.58
N ARG A 200 33.03 -1.16 -49.55
CA ARG A 200 34.45 -0.83 -49.66
C ARG A 200 35.36 -2.03 -49.86
N LEU A 201 34.98 -3.19 -49.34
CA LEU A 201 35.72 -4.44 -49.54
C LEU A 201 35.60 -4.95 -50.98
N ASP A 202 34.58 -4.51 -51.74
CA ASP A 202 34.33 -4.87 -53.16
C ASP A 202 34.50 -6.38 -53.43
N LEU A 203 33.97 -7.20 -52.52
CA LEU A 203 34.16 -8.65 -52.54
C LEU A 203 33.58 -9.23 -53.83
N LYS A 204 34.40 -9.97 -54.57
CA LYS A 204 33.96 -10.67 -55.79
C LYS A 204 33.63 -12.12 -55.51
N GLU A 205 32.67 -12.65 -56.26
CA GLU A 205 32.46 -14.10 -56.31
C GLU A 205 33.77 -14.79 -56.75
N ASP A 206 34.13 -15.86 -56.05
CA ASP A 206 35.37 -16.65 -56.19
C ASP A 206 36.71 -15.92 -55.89
N GLU A 207 36.67 -14.73 -55.27
CA GLU A 207 37.89 -13.99 -54.91
C GLU A 207 38.81 -14.74 -53.94
N TYR A 208 38.21 -15.47 -52.99
CA TYR A 208 38.96 -16.25 -52.00
C TYR A 208 39.73 -17.42 -52.65
N GLU A 209 39.10 -18.15 -53.58
CA GLU A 209 39.76 -19.25 -54.30
C GLU A 209 40.89 -18.72 -55.19
N ARG A 210 40.66 -17.59 -55.86
CA ARG A 210 41.66 -16.95 -56.72
C ARG A 210 42.89 -16.45 -55.93
N LEU A 211 42.69 -15.88 -54.75
CA LEU A 211 43.78 -15.46 -53.86
C LEU A 211 44.56 -16.67 -53.30
N LEU A 212 43.87 -17.79 -53.03
CA LEU A 212 44.51 -19.05 -52.60
C LEU A 212 45.39 -19.66 -53.68
N GLU A 213 44.96 -19.65 -54.95
CA GLU A 213 45.79 -20.10 -56.07
C GLU A 213 47.01 -19.22 -56.27
N GLN A 214 46.86 -17.88 -56.22
CA GLN A 214 48.01 -16.97 -56.31
C GLN A 214 49.02 -17.19 -55.19
N LYS A 215 48.57 -17.49 -53.98
CA LYS A 215 49.45 -17.77 -52.84
C LYS A 215 50.19 -19.11 -52.95
N LYS A 216 49.64 -20.10 -53.66
CA LYS A 216 50.33 -21.37 -53.95
C LYS A 216 51.37 -21.25 -55.06
N LEU A 217 51.24 -20.23 -55.92
CA LEU A 217 52.16 -19.92 -57.01
C LEU A 217 53.35 -19.04 -56.56
N LEU A 218 53.29 -18.48 -55.35
CA LEU A 218 54.35 -17.77 -54.63
C LEU A 218 55.09 -18.73 -53.69
#